data_AF-A0A972KCF4-F1
#
_entry.id   AF-A0A972KCF4-F1
#
_cell.length_a   1.000
_cell.length_b   1.000
_cell.length_c   1.000
_cell.angle_alpha   90.00
_cell.angle_beta   90.00
_cell.angle_gamma   90.00
#
_symmetry.space_group_name_H-M   'P 1'
#
loop_
_entity.id
_entity.type
_entity.pdbx_description
1 polymer ?
#
loop_
_entity_poly.entity_id
_entity_poly.type
_entity_poly.pdbx_seq_one_letter_code
_entity_poly.pdbx_strand_id
1 'polypeptide(L)' 'MFDPSTIAALRLTDAMCGDRTHTLAPDLIAELREHFVEAELAELILVCGQANLNNRAGNAAKQLLGD' A
#
# COMPACT_ATOMS: atom_id res chain seq x y z
N MET A 1 19.04 1.87 -9.07
CA MET A 1 18.60 2.56 -7.85
C MET A 1 17.26 3.20 -8.16
N PHE A 2 16.26 3.06 -7.30
CA PHE A 2 14.96 3.71 -7.51
C PHE A 2 15.08 5.20 -7.23
N ASP A 3 14.26 6.00 -7.90
CA ASP A 3 14.13 7.42 -7.62
C ASP A 3 13.39 7.66 -6.29
N PRO A 4 13.47 8.87 -5.70
CA PRO A 4 12.88 9.16 -4.40
C PRO A 4 11.36 8.92 -4.33
N SER A 5 10.60 9.25 -5.38
CA SER A 5 9.14 9.08 -5.35
C SER A 5 8.76 7.60 -5.39
N THR A 6 9.50 6.79 -6.15
CA THR A 6 9.36 5.33 -6.14
C THR A 6 9.68 4.76 -4.75
N ILE A 7 10.73 5.23 -4.08
CA ILE A 7 11.05 4.78 -2.71
C ILE A 7 9.93 5.14 -1.73
N ALA A 8 9.38 6.34 -1.78
CA ALA A 8 8.26 6.75 -0.93
C ALA A 8 7.00 5.89 -1.18
N ALA A 9 6.68 5.56 -2.44
CA ALA A 9 5.57 4.66 -2.78
C ALA A 9 5.79 3.22 -2.28
N LEU A 10 7.03 2.73 -2.30
CA LEU A 10 7.36 1.41 -1.72
C LEU A 10 7.19 1.42 -0.20
N ARG A 11 7.60 2.50 0.49
CA ARG A 11 7.38 2.64 1.94
C ARG A 11 5.89 2.72 2.29
N LEU A 12 5.06 3.35 1.46
CA LEU A 12 3.60 3.29 1.58
C LEU A 12 3.09 1.85 1.47
N THR A 13 3.60 1.10 0.49
CA THR A 13 3.22 -0.31 0.28
C THR A 13 3.56 -1.15 1.50
N ASP A 14 4.76 -0.99 2.07
CA ASP A 14 5.18 -1.68 3.29
C ASP A 14 4.27 -1.35 4.48
N ALA A 15 3.96 -0.06 4.70
CA ALA A 15 3.06 0.38 5.76
C ALA A 15 1.64 -0.21 5.60
N MET A 16 1.12 -0.25 4.36
CA MET A 16 -0.20 -0.79 4.03
C MET A 16 -0.29 -2.32 4.19
N CYS A 17 0.81 -3.06 4.02
CA CYS A 17 0.84 -4.52 4.08
C CYS A 17 1.21 -5.07 5.45
N GLY A 18 2.20 -4.45 6.11
CA GLY A 18 2.86 -5.02 7.29
C GLY A 18 2.36 -4.49 8.62
N ASP A 19 1.78 -3.29 8.65
CA ASP A 19 1.48 -2.64 9.90
C ASP A 19 0.12 -3.06 10.45
N ARG A 20 0.06 -3.34 11.77
CA ARG A 20 -1.21 -3.70 12.45
C ARG A 20 -2.06 -2.46 12.77
N THR A 21 -1.55 -1.29 12.45
CA THR A 21 -2.21 -0.01 12.68
C THR A 21 -3.14 0.29 11.51
N HIS A 22 -4.33 0.84 11.79
CA HIS A 22 -5.29 1.24 10.75
C HIS A 22 -5.01 2.65 10.22
N THR A 23 -3.80 3.18 10.44
CA THR A 23 -3.45 4.58 10.20
C THR A 23 -2.04 4.69 9.66
N LEU A 24 -1.84 5.50 8.62
CA LEU A 24 -0.52 5.82 8.10
C LEU A 24 0.18 6.84 9.00
N ALA A 25 1.49 6.70 9.15
CA ALA A 25 2.30 7.61 9.95
C ALA A 25 2.31 9.03 9.32
N PRO A 26 2.17 10.12 10.10
CA PRO A 26 2.07 11.48 9.56
C PRO A 26 3.29 11.93 8.76
N ASP A 27 4.48 11.48 9.13
CA ASP A 27 5.75 11.74 8.45
C ASP A 27 5.78 11.08 7.06
N LEU A 28 5.29 9.85 6.94
CA LEU A 28 5.13 9.18 5.65
C LEU A 28 4.13 9.90 4.75
N ILE A 29 3.02 10.39 5.30
CA ILE A 29 2.05 11.20 4.53
C ILE A 29 2.69 12.49 4.04
N ALA A 30 3.50 13.14 4.87
CA ALA A 30 4.20 14.36 4.49
C ALA A 30 5.18 14.12 3.34
N GLU A 31 6.02 13.07 3.45
CA GLU A 31 6.97 12.66 2.40
C GLU A 31 6.27 12.34 1.08
N LEU A 32 5.17 11.59 1.13
CA LEU A 32 4.37 11.26 -0.05
C LEU A 32 3.82 12.51 -0.77
N ARG A 33 3.41 13.54 0.00
CA ARG A 33 2.92 14.82 -0.54
C ARG A 33 4.01 15.68 -1.19
N GLU A 34 5.29 15.40 -0.95
CA GLU A 34 6.40 16.06 -1.66
C GLU A 34 6.56 15.55 -3.10
N HIS A 35 5.99 14.37 -3.39
CA HIS A 35 6.22 13.67 -4.66
C HIS A 35 4.97 13.48 -5.52
N PHE A 36 3.79 13.45 -4.90
CA PHE A 36 2.54 13.11 -5.57
C PHE A 36 1.46 14.14 -5.24
N VAL A 37 0.62 14.46 -6.24
CA VAL A 37 -0.58 15.25 -5.99
C VAL A 37 -1.64 14.42 -5.28
N GLU A 38 -2.64 15.08 -4.70
CA GLU A 38 -3.69 14.43 -3.92
C GLU A 38 -4.40 13.29 -4.67
N ALA A 39 -4.69 13.48 -5.96
CA ALA A 39 -5.34 12.46 -6.78
C ALA A 39 -4.46 11.21 -6.95
N GLU A 40 -3.15 11.39 -7.22
CA GLU A 40 -2.19 10.30 -7.35
C GLU A 40 -2.03 9.54 -6.03
N LEU A 41 -2.01 10.25 -4.89
CA LEU A 41 -1.97 9.63 -3.56
C LEU A 41 -3.22 8.80 -3.28
N ALA A 42 -4.40 9.32 -3.62
CA ALA A 42 -5.65 8.58 -3.47
C ALA A 42 -5.63 7.30 -4.32
N GLU A 43 -5.14 7.39 -5.56
CA GLU A 43 -4.97 6.22 -6.44
C GLU A 43 -3.98 5.20 -5.87
N LEU A 44 -2.81 5.65 -5.40
CA LEU A 44 -1.80 4.78 -4.78
C LEU A 44 -2.37 4.02 -3.58
N ILE A 45 -3.11 4.70 -2.70
CA ILE A 45 -3.76 4.07 -1.54
C ILE A 45 -4.81 3.04 -1.99
N LEU A 46 -5.64 3.38 -2.97
CA LEU A 46 -6.68 2.47 -3.50
C LEU A 46 -6.07 1.22 -4.12
N VAL A 47 -5.02 1.37 -4.95
CA VAL A 47 -4.33 0.25 -5.59
C VAL A 47 -3.69 -0.66 -4.54
N CYS A 48 -3.00 -0.09 -3.54
CA CYS A 48 -2.43 -0.88 -2.44
C CYS A 48 -3.52 -1.66 -1.68
N GLY A 49 -4.63 -1.00 -1.35
CA GLY A 49 -5.76 -1.64 -0.67
C GLY A 49 -6.39 -2.78 -1.47
N GLN A 50 -6.60 -2.57 -2.77
CA GLN A 50 -7.13 -3.59 -3.68
C GLN A 50 -6.19 -4.80 -3.80
N ALA A 51 -4.89 -4.57 -3.97
CA ALA A 51 -3.91 -5.64 -4.04
C ALA A 51 -3.92 -6.49 -2.75
N ASN A 52 -3.96 -5.84 -1.59
CA ASN A 52 -4.01 -6.52 -0.29
C ASN A 52 -5.30 -7.33 -0.10
N LEU A 53 -6.44 -6.79 -0.52
CA LEU A 53 -7.71 -7.49 -0.48
C LEU A 53 -7.71 -8.71 -1.41
N ASN A 54 -7.21 -8.56 -2.64
CA ASN A 54 -7.12 -9.64 -3.62
C ASN A 54 -6.21 -10.78 -3.14
N ASN A 55 -5.06 -10.45 -2.55
CA ASN A 55 -4.16 -11.43 -1.97
C ASN A 55 -4.84 -12.22 -0.84
N ARG A 56 -5.59 -11.53 0.03
CA ARG A 56 -6.33 -12.19 1.12
C ARG A 56 -7.45 -13.09 0.59
N ALA A 57 -8.24 -12.61 -0.36
CA ALA A 57 -9.31 -13.39 -0.97
C ALA A 57 -8.76 -14.62 -1.71
N GLY A 58 -7.68 -14.46 -2.48
CA GLY A 58 -7.03 -15.55 -3.20
C GLY A 58 -6.47 -16.62 -2.26
N ASN A 59 -5.80 -16.22 -1.18
CA ASN A 59 -5.28 -17.17 -0.19
C ASN A 59 -6.41 -17.90 0.55
N ALA A 60 -7.49 -17.21 0.90
CA ALA A 60 -8.65 -17.85 1.52
C ALA A 60 -9.34 -18.85 0.56
N ALA A 61 -9.45 -18.52 -0.73
CA ALA A 61 -9.99 -19.43 -1.74
C ALA A 61 -9.14 -20.71 -1.89
N LYS A 62 -7.80 -20.57 -1.91
CA LYS A 62 -6.88 -21.73 -1.94
C LYS A 62 -7.06 -22.64 -0.73
N GLN A 63 -7.09 -22.05 0.47
CA GLN A 63 -7.33 -22.78 1.72
C GLN A 63 -8.66 -23.54 1.72
N LEU A 64 -9.71 -22.95 1.13
CA LEU A 64 -11.02 -23.59 1.02
C LEU A 64 -11.03 -24.73 0.00
N LEU A 65 -10.29 -24.59 -1.11
CA LEU A 65 -10.28 -25.54 -2.23
C LEU A 65 -9.23 -26.66 -2.09
N GLY A 66 -8.37 -26.60 -1.07
CA GLY A 66 -7.43 -27.65 -0.72
C GLY A 66 -6.06 -27.56 -1.41
N ASP A 67 -5.66 -26.35 -1.83
CA ASP A 67 -4.26 -26.03 -2.16
C ASP A 67 -3.43 -25.79 -0.89
#